data_AF-A0A011Q5L0-F1
#
_entry.id   AF-A0A011Q5L0-F1
#
_cell.length_a   1.000
_cell.length_b   1.000
_cell.length_c   1.000
_cell.angle_alpha   90.00
_cell.angle_beta   90.00
_cell.angle_gamma   90.00
#
_symmetry.space_group_name_H-M   'P 1'
#
loop_
_entity.id
_entity.type
_entity.pdbx_description
1 polymer ?
#
loop_
_entity_poly.entity_id
_entity_poly.type
_entity_poly.pdbx_seq_one_letter_code
_entity_poly.pdbx_strand_id
1 'polypeptide(L)'
;MARRLSDCVRERDTVARLGGDEFVVMLQDLGAQKEEAASQSRIVGEKILGVLNRPYDLGGNEYHNTPSVGITIFEGQQDDIDELMKRADLAMYEAKATGRNTLRFFDPRMQAVVSARAALERDLRQALQAGEFFLCYQPQVDRDGRLLGAEALLRWQHAQRGLVSPGEFIPLAEETGLILPLGQWVLQTACAQVAVWSARSGQADFSLSVNVSARQLRQTNFVDQVLAALDAAGASPRNLKLELTESMLLDNVQEIIAKMTALKARGVGFSLDDFGTGYSSLSYLKRLPLDQLKIDQSFVRDLLNDANDEAIARTIVALAHSLGLEVIAEGVETVAQRDVLAGHGCHAYQGYLFSRPLPLAAFEAFLDRH
;
A
#
# COMPACT_ATOMS: atom_id res chain seq x y z
N MET A 1 -19.46 -27.70 15.88
CA MET A 1 -19.59 -26.24 16.10
C MET A 1 -20.96 -25.86 16.68
N ALA A 2 -22.07 -26.11 15.97
CA ALA A 2 -23.43 -25.78 16.44
C ALA A 2 -23.73 -26.23 17.89
N ARG A 3 -23.49 -27.50 18.23
CA ARG A 3 -23.68 -28.01 19.62
C ARG A 3 -22.91 -27.18 20.66
N ARG A 4 -21.62 -26.92 20.40
CA ARG A 4 -20.76 -26.12 21.29
C ARG A 4 -21.29 -24.68 21.47
N LEU A 5 -21.82 -24.07 20.42
CA LEU A 5 -22.45 -22.74 20.47
C LEU A 5 -23.74 -22.77 21.29
N SER A 6 -24.61 -23.76 21.08
CA SER A 6 -25.85 -23.92 21.85
C SER A 6 -25.57 -24.09 23.36
N ASP A 7 -24.51 -24.82 23.72
CA ASP A 7 -24.10 -24.99 25.12
C ASP A 7 -23.52 -23.70 25.76
N CYS A 8 -23.20 -22.70 24.94
CA CYS A 8 -22.66 -21.42 25.42
C CYS A 8 -23.74 -20.45 25.90
N VAL A 9 -24.98 -20.61 25.43
CA VAL A 9 -26.06 -19.63 25.62
C VAL A 9 -27.15 -20.15 26.57
N ARG A 10 -28.07 -19.28 27.02
CA ARG A 10 -29.20 -19.64 27.88
C ARG A 10 -30.35 -20.21 27.03
N GLU A 11 -31.28 -20.92 27.65
CA GLU A 11 -32.44 -21.53 26.96
C GLU A 11 -33.32 -20.51 26.21
N ARG A 12 -33.39 -19.27 26.72
CA ARG A 12 -34.12 -18.16 26.08
C ARG A 12 -33.34 -17.49 24.95
N ASP A 13 -32.04 -17.71 24.85
CA ASP A 13 -31.22 -17.15 23.79
C ASP A 13 -31.38 -17.98 22.51
N THR A 14 -31.13 -17.39 21.35
CA THR A 14 -31.30 -18.08 20.06
C THR A 14 -29.97 -18.24 19.36
N VAL A 15 -29.71 -19.44 18.82
CA VAL A 15 -28.58 -19.73 17.94
C VAL A 15 -29.12 -20.15 16.58
N ALA A 16 -28.71 -19.46 15.53
CA ALA A 16 -29.07 -19.76 14.15
C ALA A 16 -27.82 -19.92 13.29
N ARG A 17 -27.92 -20.71 12.21
CA ARG A 17 -26.90 -20.81 11.17
C ARG A 17 -27.45 -20.16 9.91
N LEU A 18 -26.79 -19.12 9.41
CA LEU A 18 -27.25 -18.40 8.20
C LEU A 18 -26.88 -19.15 6.91
N GLY A 19 -25.72 -19.80 6.91
CA GLY A 19 -25.15 -20.49 5.76
C GLY A 19 -23.66 -20.70 5.96
N GLY A 20 -23.03 -21.59 5.19
CA GLY A 20 -21.57 -21.80 5.27
C GLY A 20 -21.07 -22.06 6.71
N ASP A 21 -20.06 -21.30 7.13
CA ASP A 21 -19.47 -21.29 8.47
C ASP A 21 -20.05 -20.18 9.39
N GLU A 22 -21.15 -19.54 9.00
CA GLU A 22 -21.71 -18.37 9.69
C GLU A 22 -22.85 -18.73 10.64
N PHE A 23 -22.74 -18.22 11.87
CA PHE A 23 -23.71 -18.39 12.95
C PHE A 23 -24.10 -17.03 13.54
N VAL A 24 -25.36 -16.90 13.91
CA VAL A 24 -25.90 -15.75 14.64
C VAL A 24 -26.35 -16.21 16.02
N VAL A 25 -26.02 -15.41 17.03
CA VAL A 25 -26.46 -15.60 18.40
C VAL A 25 -27.24 -14.36 18.84
N MET A 26 -28.50 -14.54 19.22
CA MET A 26 -29.35 -13.49 19.76
C MET A 26 -29.52 -13.70 21.26
N LEU A 27 -28.98 -12.76 22.04
CA LEU A 27 -29.05 -12.78 23.49
C LEU A 27 -30.20 -11.89 23.97
N GLN A 28 -31.01 -12.42 24.89
CA GLN A 28 -32.23 -11.75 25.35
C GLN A 28 -32.19 -11.39 26.85
N ASP A 29 -32.95 -10.36 27.20
CA ASP A 29 -33.06 -9.76 28.54
C ASP A 29 -31.70 -9.51 29.21
N LEU A 30 -30.92 -8.63 28.61
CA LEU A 30 -29.57 -8.30 29.08
C LEU A 30 -29.49 -7.10 30.03
N GLY A 31 -30.65 -6.56 30.44
CA GLY A 31 -30.76 -5.38 31.29
C GLY A 31 -31.43 -4.21 30.59
N ALA A 32 -31.72 -3.16 31.36
CA ALA A 32 -32.37 -1.94 30.85
C ALA A 32 -31.35 -0.86 30.40
N GLN A 33 -30.07 -1.03 30.75
CA GLN A 33 -29.01 -0.09 30.40
C GLN A 33 -28.07 -0.71 29.35
N LYS A 34 -27.63 0.09 28.39
CA LYS A 34 -26.79 -0.36 27.28
C LYS A 34 -25.45 -0.92 27.75
N GLU A 35 -24.88 -0.34 28.81
CA GLU A 35 -23.61 -0.75 29.41
C GLU A 35 -23.72 -2.14 30.07
N GLU A 36 -24.85 -2.43 30.71
CA GLU A 36 -25.14 -3.74 31.30
C GLU A 36 -25.26 -4.79 30.20
N ALA A 37 -26.02 -4.47 29.15
CA ALA A 37 -26.17 -5.34 28.00
C ALA A 37 -24.83 -5.61 27.29
N ALA A 38 -23.97 -4.59 27.17
CA ALA A 38 -22.63 -4.72 26.62
C ALA A 38 -21.75 -5.67 27.44
N SER A 39 -21.74 -5.49 28.77
CA SER A 39 -20.97 -6.31 29.69
C SER A 39 -21.39 -7.79 29.62
N GLN A 40 -22.70 -8.06 29.68
CA GLN A 40 -23.24 -9.41 29.56
C GLN A 40 -22.92 -10.04 28.19
N SER A 41 -23.10 -9.28 27.10
CA SER A 41 -22.78 -9.74 25.75
C SER A 41 -21.29 -10.08 25.60
N ARG A 42 -20.40 -9.28 26.21
CA ARG A 42 -18.96 -9.56 26.22
C ARG A 42 -18.64 -10.87 26.91
N ILE A 43 -19.21 -11.10 28.09
CA ILE A 43 -19.01 -12.35 28.85
C ILE A 43 -19.43 -13.57 28.03
N VAL A 44 -20.60 -13.51 27.39
CA VAL A 44 -21.08 -14.61 26.54
C VAL A 44 -20.22 -14.76 25.29
N GLY A 45 -19.80 -13.66 24.66
CA GLY A 45 -18.90 -13.68 23.50
C GLY A 45 -17.53 -14.31 23.82
N GLU A 46 -16.92 -13.95 24.96
CA GLU A 46 -15.66 -14.54 25.43
C GLU A 46 -15.81 -16.03 25.74
N LYS A 47 -16.93 -16.43 26.34
CA LYS A 47 -17.27 -17.84 26.56
C LYS A 47 -17.38 -18.60 25.22
N ILE A 48 -18.07 -18.03 24.24
CA ILE A 48 -18.21 -18.61 22.90
C ILE A 48 -16.83 -18.76 22.24
N LEU A 49 -16.00 -17.72 22.25
CA LEU A 49 -14.63 -17.78 21.74
C LEU A 49 -13.86 -18.91 22.41
N GLY A 50 -13.85 -18.98 23.74
CA GLY A 50 -13.12 -19.99 24.49
C GLY A 50 -13.57 -21.42 24.19
N VAL A 51 -14.87 -21.66 24.00
CA VAL A 51 -15.40 -22.99 23.70
C VAL A 51 -15.14 -23.37 22.23
N LEU A 52 -15.28 -22.43 21.30
CA LEU A 52 -15.10 -22.69 19.88
C LEU A 52 -13.63 -22.87 19.48
N ASN A 53 -12.69 -22.26 20.22
CA ASN A 53 -11.25 -22.47 20.07
C ASN A 53 -10.75 -23.84 20.53
N ARG A 54 -11.57 -24.59 21.29
CA ARG A 54 -11.15 -25.93 21.72
C ARG A 54 -10.93 -26.81 20.48
N PRO A 55 -9.93 -27.70 20.50
CA PRO A 55 -9.69 -28.59 19.37
C PRO A 55 -10.89 -29.48 19.06
N TYR A 56 -11.08 -29.83 17.80
CA TYR A 56 -12.12 -30.73 17.31
C TYR A 56 -11.47 -32.06 16.93
N ASP A 57 -11.87 -33.15 17.57
CA ASP A 57 -11.53 -34.49 17.13
C ASP A 57 -12.47 -34.90 16.01
N LEU A 58 -11.92 -35.04 14.80
CA LEU A 58 -12.63 -35.51 13.62
C LEU A 58 -11.90 -36.71 13.05
N GLY A 59 -12.39 -37.91 13.39
CA GLY A 59 -11.82 -39.16 12.92
C GLY A 59 -10.43 -39.47 13.50
N GLY A 60 -10.17 -39.10 14.75
CA GLY A 60 -8.90 -39.33 15.44
C GLY A 60 -7.83 -38.29 15.13
N ASN A 61 -8.17 -37.25 14.35
CA ASN A 61 -7.29 -36.13 14.04
C ASN A 61 -7.81 -34.86 14.70
N GLU A 62 -6.88 -34.07 15.23
CA GLU A 62 -7.17 -32.85 15.96
C GLU A 62 -7.15 -31.63 15.05
N TYR A 63 -8.26 -30.90 14.99
CA TYR A 63 -8.43 -29.69 14.17
C TYR A 63 -8.65 -28.46 15.03
N HIS A 64 -8.05 -27.34 14.63
CA HIS A 64 -8.18 -26.05 15.31
C HIS A 64 -9.01 -25.08 14.45
N ASN A 65 -9.78 -24.22 15.11
CA ASN A 65 -10.57 -23.15 14.48
C ASN A 65 -10.34 -21.85 15.27
N THR A 66 -10.25 -20.72 14.57
CA THR A 66 -10.19 -19.37 15.14
C THR A 66 -11.47 -18.59 14.83
N PRO A 67 -12.47 -18.56 15.72
CA PRO A 67 -13.71 -17.81 15.51
C PRO A 67 -13.49 -16.29 15.59
N SER A 68 -14.18 -15.52 14.75
CA SER A 68 -14.29 -14.06 14.88
C SER A 68 -15.73 -13.70 15.18
N VAL A 69 -15.96 -12.84 16.19
CA VAL A 69 -17.31 -12.51 16.67
C VAL A 69 -17.57 -11.01 16.56
N GLY A 70 -18.66 -10.62 15.91
CA GLY A 70 -19.16 -9.26 15.88
C GLY A 70 -20.38 -9.11 16.78
N ILE A 71 -20.43 -8.04 17.58
CA ILE A 71 -21.51 -7.79 18.54
C ILE A 71 -22.14 -6.43 18.25
N THR A 72 -23.46 -6.40 18.07
CA THR A 72 -24.26 -5.17 18.07
C THR A 72 -25.22 -5.20 19.25
N ILE A 73 -25.48 -4.03 19.85
CA ILE A 73 -26.45 -3.88 20.94
C ILE A 73 -27.58 -3.02 20.41
N PHE A 74 -28.81 -3.45 20.69
CA PHE A 74 -30.03 -2.79 20.23
C PHE A 74 -31.07 -2.75 21.36
N GLU A 75 -32.03 -1.85 21.24
CA GLU A 75 -33.10 -1.65 22.22
C GLU A 75 -34.48 -1.69 21.54
N GLY A 76 -35.30 -2.66 21.92
CA GLY A 76 -36.67 -2.82 21.39
C GLY A 76 -36.72 -3.08 19.88
N GLN A 77 -37.82 -2.65 19.25
CA GLN A 77 -38.06 -2.79 17.80
C GLN A 77 -37.72 -1.52 17.01
N GLN A 78 -36.90 -0.61 17.55
CA GLN A 78 -36.60 0.65 16.87
C GLN A 78 -35.58 0.52 15.74
N ASP A 79 -34.73 -0.51 15.80
CA ASP A 79 -33.75 -0.79 14.77
C ASP A 79 -34.29 -1.78 13.73
N ASP A 80 -34.08 -1.46 12.46
CA ASP A 80 -34.35 -2.36 11.34
C ASP A 80 -33.45 -3.60 11.42
N ILE A 81 -34.01 -4.77 11.11
CA ILE A 81 -33.32 -6.06 11.26
C ILE A 81 -32.11 -6.11 10.32
N ASP A 82 -32.25 -5.64 9.08
CA ASP A 82 -31.15 -5.65 8.11
C ASP A 82 -29.99 -4.77 8.59
N GLU A 83 -30.30 -3.63 9.20
CA GLU A 83 -29.30 -2.74 9.81
C GLU A 83 -28.63 -3.39 11.03
N LEU A 84 -29.35 -4.10 11.90
CA LEU A 84 -28.74 -4.83 13.01
C LEU A 84 -27.79 -5.92 12.54
N MET A 85 -28.21 -6.70 11.55
CA MET A 85 -27.38 -7.74 10.95
C MET A 85 -26.13 -7.15 10.33
N LYS A 86 -26.25 -6.04 9.60
CA LYS A 86 -25.12 -5.30 9.02
C LYS A 86 -24.14 -4.77 10.08
N ARG A 87 -24.64 -4.23 11.18
CA ARG A 87 -23.78 -3.75 12.30
C ARG A 87 -22.99 -4.91 12.93
N ALA A 88 -23.64 -6.05 13.17
CA ALA A 88 -22.98 -7.24 13.69
C ALA A 88 -21.92 -7.78 12.72
N ASP A 89 -22.24 -7.81 11.43
CA ASP A 89 -21.31 -8.28 10.38
C ASP A 89 -20.09 -7.37 10.23
N LEU A 90 -20.28 -6.04 10.26
CA LEU A 90 -19.17 -5.08 10.26
C LEU A 90 -18.22 -5.27 11.44
N ALA A 91 -18.77 -5.45 12.65
CA ALA A 91 -17.98 -5.71 13.83
C ALA A 91 -17.22 -7.05 13.72
N MET A 92 -17.86 -8.08 13.14
CA MET A 92 -17.22 -9.38 12.90
C MET A 92 -16.07 -9.25 11.89
N TYR A 93 -16.27 -8.48 10.82
CA TYR A 93 -15.23 -8.24 9.82
C TYR A 93 -14.04 -7.50 10.41
N GLU A 94 -14.27 -6.51 11.28
CA GLU A 94 -13.19 -5.86 12.03
C GLU A 94 -12.46 -6.86 12.94
N ALA A 95 -13.18 -7.74 13.63
CA ALA A 95 -12.57 -8.81 14.41
C ALA A 95 -11.71 -9.75 13.54
N LYS A 96 -12.07 -9.99 12.27
CA LYS A 96 -11.24 -10.73 11.30
C LYS A 96 -9.98 -9.93 10.92
N ALA A 97 -10.12 -8.63 10.69
CA ALA A 97 -9.02 -7.75 10.27
C ALA A 97 -7.99 -7.53 11.39
N THR A 98 -8.40 -7.41 12.65
CA THR A 98 -7.49 -7.12 13.79
C THR A 98 -6.81 -8.37 14.38
N GLY A 99 -6.64 -9.43 13.60
CA GLY A 99 -5.88 -10.63 14.00
C GLY A 99 -6.68 -11.93 14.15
N ARG A 100 -7.99 -11.91 13.88
CA ARG A 100 -8.91 -13.06 14.11
C ARG A 100 -8.94 -13.50 15.58
N ASN A 101 -9.70 -14.55 15.89
CA ASN A 101 -9.81 -15.11 17.25
C ASN A 101 -10.18 -14.07 18.34
N THR A 102 -11.08 -13.16 18.02
CA THR A 102 -11.44 -12.06 18.91
C THR A 102 -12.89 -11.64 18.71
N LEU A 103 -13.38 -10.79 19.60
CA LEU A 103 -14.68 -10.15 19.48
C LEU A 103 -14.52 -8.64 19.35
N ARG A 104 -15.43 -8.03 18.59
CA ARG A 104 -15.55 -6.58 18.47
C ARG A 104 -17.01 -6.17 18.63
N PHE A 105 -17.21 -5.05 19.31
CA PHE A 105 -18.51 -4.38 19.35
C PHE A 105 -18.60 -3.43 18.17
N PHE A 106 -19.80 -3.31 17.61
CA PHE A 106 -20.08 -2.29 16.61
C PHE A 106 -19.83 -0.90 17.19
N ASP A 107 -18.97 -0.14 16.51
CA ASP A 107 -18.79 1.29 16.71
C ASP A 107 -19.35 2.00 15.46
N PRO A 108 -20.21 3.02 15.59
CA PRO A 108 -20.66 3.84 14.44
C PRO A 108 -19.53 4.34 13.54
N ARG A 109 -18.31 4.50 14.08
CA ARG A 109 -17.11 4.81 13.29
C ARG A 109 -16.79 3.73 12.26
N MET A 110 -17.05 2.45 12.55
CA MET A 110 -16.87 1.33 11.61
C MET A 110 -17.77 1.50 10.38
N GLN A 111 -19.05 1.80 10.61
CA GLN A 111 -20.00 2.07 9.52
C GLN A 111 -19.59 3.32 8.73
N ALA A 112 -19.13 4.37 9.41
CA ALA A 112 -18.65 5.59 8.76
C ALA A 112 -17.42 5.31 7.87
N VAL A 113 -16.46 4.50 8.33
CA VAL A 113 -15.27 4.12 7.54
C VAL A 113 -15.67 3.32 6.30
N VAL A 114 -16.56 2.34 6.42
CA VAL A 114 -17.02 1.55 5.27
C VAL A 114 -17.80 2.42 4.28
N SER A 115 -18.69 3.28 4.76
CA SER A 115 -19.43 4.22 3.90
C SER A 115 -18.51 5.22 3.21
N ALA A 116 -17.51 5.76 3.93
CA ALA A 116 -16.52 6.68 3.38
C ALA A 116 -15.65 6.01 2.30
N ARG A 117 -15.25 4.75 2.52
CA ARG A 117 -14.49 3.95 1.55
C ARG A 117 -15.31 3.66 0.29
N ALA A 118 -16.57 3.28 0.45
CA ALA A 118 -17.48 3.06 -0.69
C ALA A 118 -17.76 4.36 -1.46
N ALA A 119 -17.85 5.50 -0.77
CA ALA A 119 -17.94 6.80 -1.41
C ALA A 119 -16.66 7.12 -2.18
N LEU A 120 -15.50 6.94 -1.55
CA LEU A 120 -14.20 7.19 -2.19
C LEU A 120 -13.97 6.31 -3.42
N GLU A 121 -14.42 5.06 -3.41
CA GLU A 121 -14.34 4.19 -4.60
C GLU A 121 -15.17 4.75 -5.76
N ARG A 122 -16.41 5.19 -5.48
CA ARG A 122 -17.26 5.81 -6.51
C ARG A 122 -16.62 7.09 -7.04
N ASP A 123 -16.10 7.93 -6.15
CA ASP A 123 -15.42 9.17 -6.49
C ASP A 123 -14.18 8.87 -7.37
N LEU A 124 -13.38 7.85 -7.03
CA LEU A 124 -12.20 7.43 -7.77
C LEU A 124 -12.53 7.00 -9.21
N ARG A 125 -13.64 6.28 -9.42
CA ARG A 125 -14.12 5.89 -10.76
C ARG A 125 -14.50 7.10 -11.61
N GLN A 126 -15.14 8.09 -10.99
CA GLN A 126 -15.55 9.32 -11.67
C GLN A 126 -14.33 10.20 -11.99
N ALA A 127 -13.41 10.35 -11.03
CA ALA A 127 -12.17 11.11 -11.16
C ALA A 127 -11.32 10.66 -12.35
N LEU A 128 -11.25 9.35 -12.61
CA LEU A 128 -10.52 8.78 -13.74
C LEU A 128 -11.07 9.27 -15.09
N GLN A 129 -12.39 9.45 -15.19
CA GLN A 129 -13.05 9.93 -16.40
C GLN A 129 -13.03 11.46 -16.49
N ALA A 130 -13.08 12.14 -15.35
CA ALA A 130 -13.12 13.59 -15.25
C ALA A 130 -11.74 14.27 -15.35
N GLY A 131 -10.65 13.50 -15.38
CA GLY A 131 -9.28 14.05 -15.47
C GLY A 131 -8.83 14.77 -14.21
N GLU A 132 -9.26 14.29 -13.04
CA GLU A 132 -8.91 14.89 -11.74
C GLU A 132 -7.52 14.49 -11.20
N PHE A 133 -6.81 13.64 -11.93
CA PHE A 133 -5.46 13.22 -11.58
C PHE A 133 -4.40 14.05 -12.29
N PHE A 134 -3.31 14.31 -11.58
CA PHE A 134 -2.14 14.99 -12.13
C PHE A 134 -0.88 14.41 -11.50
N LEU A 135 0.26 14.64 -12.16
CA LEU A 135 1.57 14.25 -11.64
C LEU A 135 2.26 15.48 -11.04
N CYS A 136 2.75 15.32 -9.82
CA CYS A 136 3.84 16.14 -9.31
C CYS A 136 5.17 15.44 -9.58
N TYR A 137 6.25 16.22 -9.56
CA TYR A 137 7.60 15.74 -9.84
C TYR A 137 8.52 16.17 -8.71
N GLN A 138 9.24 15.22 -8.12
CA GLN A 138 10.23 15.52 -7.10
C GLN A 138 11.64 15.31 -7.67
N PRO A 139 12.53 16.31 -7.58
CA PRO A 139 13.88 16.18 -8.13
C PRO A 139 14.72 15.18 -7.34
N GLN A 140 15.54 14.45 -8.09
CA GLN A 140 16.62 13.60 -7.58
C GLN A 140 17.94 14.27 -7.94
N VAL A 141 18.85 14.40 -6.96
CA VAL A 141 20.09 15.18 -7.13
C VAL A 141 21.33 14.39 -6.74
N ASP A 142 22.48 14.77 -7.29
CA ASP A 142 23.78 14.23 -6.91
C ASP A 142 24.41 14.96 -5.71
N ARG A 143 25.66 14.59 -5.38
CA ARG A 143 26.46 15.22 -4.32
C ARG A 143 26.67 16.72 -4.48
N ASP A 144 26.69 17.22 -5.71
CA ASP A 144 26.92 18.62 -6.05
C ASP A 144 25.60 19.40 -6.18
N GLY A 145 24.46 18.72 -6.01
CA GLY A 145 23.12 19.28 -6.19
C GLY A 145 22.67 19.35 -7.65
N ARG A 146 23.38 18.69 -8.57
CA ARG A 146 22.96 18.60 -9.98
C ARG A 146 21.80 17.61 -10.10
N LEU A 147 20.89 17.91 -11.02
CA LEU A 147 19.74 17.06 -11.27
C LEU A 147 20.14 15.78 -12.01
N LEU A 148 19.78 14.64 -11.42
CA LEU A 148 19.90 13.31 -12.01
C LEU A 148 18.61 12.88 -12.72
N GLY A 149 17.48 13.33 -12.19
CA GLY A 149 16.17 12.90 -12.63
C GLY A 149 15.07 13.45 -11.74
N ALA A 150 13.89 12.84 -11.88
CA ALA A 150 12.77 13.10 -10.98
C ALA A 150 11.94 11.85 -10.74
N GLU A 151 11.19 11.85 -9.65
CA GLU A 151 10.14 10.89 -9.40
C GLU A 151 8.77 11.50 -9.71
N ALA A 152 7.97 10.80 -10.53
CA ALA A 152 6.60 11.14 -10.83
C ALA A 152 5.67 10.62 -9.72
N LEU A 153 5.00 11.54 -9.05
CA LEU A 153 4.18 11.31 -7.89
C LEU A 153 2.72 11.65 -8.19
N LEU A 154 1.88 10.63 -8.22
CA LEU A 154 0.45 10.78 -8.50
C LEU A 154 -0.25 11.62 -7.44
N ARG A 155 -1.13 12.54 -7.89
CA ARG A 155 -1.96 13.39 -7.04
C ARG A 155 -3.39 13.39 -7.55
N TRP A 156 -4.35 13.50 -6.62
CA TRP A 156 -5.77 13.56 -6.93
C TRP A 156 -6.37 14.87 -6.42
N GLN A 157 -6.84 15.70 -7.35
CA GLN A 157 -7.56 16.94 -7.05
C GLN A 157 -9.06 16.68 -7.09
N HIS A 158 -9.65 16.31 -5.96
CA HIS A 158 -11.08 16.06 -5.86
C HIS A 158 -11.86 17.37 -5.71
N ALA A 159 -12.97 17.52 -6.44
CA ALA A 159 -13.75 18.76 -6.50
C ALA A 159 -14.25 19.25 -5.12
N GLN A 160 -14.65 18.33 -4.23
CA GLN A 160 -15.19 18.68 -2.91
C GLN A 160 -14.17 18.53 -1.77
N ARG A 161 -13.21 17.62 -1.91
CA ARG A 161 -12.26 17.26 -0.83
C ARG A 161 -10.92 17.99 -0.95
N GLY A 162 -10.67 18.65 -2.07
CA GLY A 162 -9.37 19.21 -2.38
C GLY A 162 -8.36 18.11 -2.73
N LEU A 163 -7.12 18.29 -2.30
CA LEU A 163 -6.05 17.34 -2.58
C LEU A 163 -6.19 16.09 -1.69
N VAL A 164 -6.52 14.95 -2.29
CA VAL A 164 -6.64 13.66 -1.59
C VAL A 164 -5.27 12.99 -1.50
N SER A 165 -4.94 12.46 -0.33
CA SER A 165 -3.63 11.83 -0.08
C SER A 165 -3.45 10.55 -0.91
N PRO A 166 -2.30 10.33 -1.56
CA PRO A 166 -1.97 9.05 -2.20
C PRO A 166 -2.12 7.85 -1.28
N GLY A 167 -1.78 7.99 0.00
CA GLY A 167 -1.95 6.92 1.00
C GLY A 167 -3.40 6.57 1.32
N GLU A 168 -4.37 7.41 0.93
CA GLU A 168 -5.80 7.13 1.10
C GLU A 168 -6.38 6.40 -0.13
N PHE A 169 -6.05 6.87 -1.34
CA PHE A 169 -6.71 6.38 -2.55
C PHE A 169 -5.93 5.30 -3.32
N ILE A 170 -4.60 5.22 -3.22
CA ILE A 170 -3.82 4.19 -3.92
C ILE A 170 -4.14 2.80 -3.37
N PRO A 171 -4.18 2.54 -2.05
CA PRO A 171 -4.56 1.22 -1.53
C PRO A 171 -5.96 0.80 -2.00
N LEU A 172 -6.91 1.74 -2.01
CA LEU A 172 -8.26 1.49 -2.49
C LEU A 172 -8.28 1.20 -4.00
N ALA A 173 -7.52 1.95 -4.80
CA ALA A 173 -7.37 1.71 -6.23
C ALA A 173 -6.78 0.33 -6.49
N GLU A 174 -5.78 -0.07 -5.68
CA GLU A 174 -5.20 -1.40 -5.74
C GLU A 174 -6.26 -2.44 -5.46
N GLU A 175 -6.92 -2.44 -4.31
CA GLU A 175 -7.92 -3.44 -3.91
C GLU A 175 -9.08 -3.60 -4.89
N THR A 176 -9.54 -2.49 -5.48
CA THR A 176 -10.68 -2.46 -6.42
C THR A 176 -10.29 -2.71 -7.88
N GLY A 177 -8.99 -2.80 -8.17
CA GLY A 177 -8.45 -2.97 -9.53
C GLY A 177 -8.41 -1.68 -10.36
N LEU A 178 -8.85 -0.55 -9.80
CA LEU A 178 -8.77 0.77 -10.44
C LEU A 178 -7.33 1.28 -10.60
N ILE A 179 -6.37 0.67 -9.90
CA ILE A 179 -4.95 0.95 -10.09
C ILE A 179 -4.45 0.60 -11.50
N LEU A 180 -5.11 -0.33 -12.20
CA LEU A 180 -4.70 -0.74 -13.55
C LEU A 180 -4.92 0.39 -14.57
N PRO A 181 -6.15 0.92 -14.77
CA PRO A 181 -6.35 2.05 -15.67
C PRO A 181 -5.62 3.32 -15.19
N LEU A 182 -5.54 3.55 -13.88
CA LEU A 182 -4.82 4.69 -13.32
C LEU A 182 -3.32 4.61 -13.62
N GLY A 183 -2.71 3.45 -13.40
CA GLY A 183 -1.30 3.20 -13.68
C GLY A 183 -0.97 3.28 -15.17
N GLN A 184 -1.88 2.85 -16.06
CA GLN A 184 -1.72 3.05 -17.50
C GLN A 184 -1.71 4.54 -17.86
N TRP A 185 -2.61 5.34 -17.28
CA TRP A 185 -2.63 6.80 -17.47
C TRP A 185 -1.35 7.46 -16.94
N VAL A 186 -0.86 7.02 -15.77
CA VAL A 186 0.42 7.51 -15.21
C VAL A 186 1.57 7.20 -16.17
N LEU A 187 1.69 5.97 -16.66
CA LEU A 187 2.75 5.57 -17.60
C LEU A 187 2.72 6.40 -18.88
N GLN A 188 1.55 6.59 -19.48
CA GLN A 188 1.38 7.39 -20.69
C GLN A 188 1.80 8.85 -20.46
N THR A 189 1.34 9.44 -19.35
CA THR A 189 1.66 10.83 -18.99
C THR A 189 3.15 11.00 -18.71
N ALA A 190 3.76 10.05 -17.99
CA ALA A 190 5.19 10.05 -17.70
C ALA A 190 6.03 9.87 -18.98
N CYS A 191 5.68 8.94 -19.86
CA CYS A 191 6.39 8.73 -21.13
C CYS A 191 6.31 9.97 -22.03
N ALA A 192 5.13 10.60 -22.13
CA ALA A 192 4.99 11.85 -22.86
C ALA A 192 5.92 12.95 -22.29
N GLN A 193 6.01 13.05 -20.96
CA GLN A 193 6.88 14.03 -20.32
C GLN A 193 8.37 13.72 -20.52
N VAL A 194 8.76 12.44 -20.47
CA VAL A 194 10.13 11.99 -20.79
C VAL A 194 10.54 12.40 -22.20
N ALA A 195 9.66 12.24 -23.19
CA ALA A 195 9.95 12.66 -24.56
C ALA A 195 10.17 14.18 -24.65
N VAL A 196 9.37 14.97 -23.92
CA VAL A 196 9.53 16.43 -23.87
C VAL A 196 10.86 16.84 -23.23
N TRP A 197 11.22 16.27 -22.08
CA TRP A 197 12.45 16.64 -21.37
C TRP A 197 13.71 16.14 -22.07
N SER A 198 13.71 14.90 -22.58
CA SER A 198 14.87 14.37 -23.33
C SER A 198 15.19 15.16 -24.60
N ALA A 199 14.21 15.85 -25.20
CA ALA A 199 14.42 16.74 -26.34
C ALA A 199 15.02 18.11 -25.96
N ARG A 200 15.05 18.48 -24.67
CA ARG A 200 15.66 19.73 -24.21
C ARG A 200 17.19 19.59 -24.16
N SER A 201 17.90 20.62 -24.63
CA SER A 201 19.37 20.66 -24.58
C SER A 201 19.88 20.47 -23.14
N GLY A 202 20.80 19.52 -22.94
CA GLY A 202 21.39 19.23 -21.63
C GLY A 202 20.61 18.24 -20.75
N GLN A 203 19.45 17.74 -21.21
CA GLN A 203 18.60 16.80 -20.45
C GLN A 203 18.57 15.39 -21.05
N ALA A 204 19.53 15.04 -21.91
CA ALA A 204 19.56 13.75 -22.60
C ALA A 204 19.66 12.54 -21.65
N ASP A 205 20.33 12.70 -20.52
CA ASP A 205 20.51 11.64 -19.49
C ASP A 205 19.49 11.77 -18.34
N PHE A 206 18.56 12.72 -18.41
CA PHE A 206 17.57 12.93 -17.36
C PHE A 206 16.57 11.77 -17.31
N SER A 207 16.43 11.14 -16.15
CA SER A 207 15.52 10.01 -15.96
C SER A 207 14.26 10.40 -15.18
N LEU A 208 13.13 9.79 -15.52
CA LEU A 208 11.88 9.89 -14.79
C LEU A 208 11.52 8.54 -14.17
N SER A 209 11.48 8.51 -12.86
CA SER A 209 11.01 7.39 -12.05
C SER A 209 9.48 7.37 -11.98
N VAL A 210 8.89 6.18 -12.12
CA VAL A 210 7.44 5.95 -11.99
C VAL A 210 7.18 4.72 -11.12
N ASN A 211 6.40 4.91 -10.06
CA ASN A 211 5.93 3.84 -9.19
C ASN A 211 4.98 2.87 -9.91
N VAL A 212 5.19 1.57 -9.73
CA VAL A 212 4.38 0.51 -10.31
C VAL A 212 3.76 -0.34 -9.20
N SER A 213 2.45 -0.54 -9.24
CA SER A 213 1.78 -1.44 -8.29
C SER A 213 2.03 -2.92 -8.57
N ALA A 214 1.90 -3.75 -7.52
CA ALA A 214 1.94 -5.21 -7.62
C ALA A 214 0.92 -5.76 -8.62
N ARG A 215 -0.26 -5.12 -8.73
CA ARG A 215 -1.33 -5.56 -9.64
C ARG A 215 -1.00 -5.25 -11.10
N GLN A 216 -0.39 -4.09 -11.40
CA GLN A 216 0.05 -3.75 -12.75
C GLN A 216 1.12 -4.73 -13.25
N LEU A 217 2.16 -4.97 -12.45
CA LEU A 217 3.27 -5.83 -12.85
C LEU A 217 2.83 -7.29 -13.10
N ARG A 218 1.78 -7.74 -12.42
CA ARG A 218 1.17 -9.06 -12.62
C ARG A 218 0.33 -9.17 -13.90
N GLN A 219 -0.03 -8.07 -14.55
CA GLN A 219 -0.73 -8.16 -15.83
C GLN A 219 0.14 -8.84 -16.89
N THR A 220 -0.44 -9.75 -17.66
CA THR A 220 0.27 -10.50 -18.72
C THR A 220 0.79 -9.57 -19.80
N ASN A 221 0.04 -8.52 -20.13
CA ASN A 221 0.38 -7.51 -21.13
C ASN A 221 1.13 -6.29 -20.57
N PHE A 222 1.66 -6.34 -19.34
CA PHE A 222 2.33 -5.17 -18.73
C PHE A 222 3.52 -4.67 -19.55
N VAL A 223 4.35 -5.60 -20.06
CA VAL A 223 5.49 -5.26 -20.92
C VAL A 223 5.02 -4.52 -22.17
N ASP A 224 3.99 -5.05 -22.85
CA ASP A 224 3.44 -4.45 -24.05
C ASP A 224 2.87 -3.04 -23.78
N GLN A 225 2.21 -2.84 -22.63
CA GLN A 225 1.68 -1.53 -22.23
C GLN A 225 2.79 -0.49 -22.05
N VAL A 226 3.89 -0.85 -21.37
CA VAL A 226 5.03 0.06 -21.17
C VAL A 226 5.68 0.41 -22.50
N LEU A 227 5.93 -0.59 -23.36
CA LEU A 227 6.54 -0.36 -24.67
C LEU A 227 5.64 0.48 -25.59
N ALA A 228 4.33 0.21 -25.59
CA ALA A 228 3.37 1.01 -26.35
C ALA A 228 3.31 2.47 -25.88
N ALA A 229 3.42 2.72 -24.56
CA ALA A 229 3.45 4.09 -24.03
C ALA A 229 4.73 4.84 -24.43
N LEU A 230 5.88 4.16 -24.38
CA LEU A 230 7.17 4.72 -24.83
C LEU A 230 7.14 5.02 -26.34
N ASP A 231 6.69 4.06 -27.16
CA ASP A 231 6.61 4.18 -28.61
C ASP A 231 5.64 5.29 -29.04
N ALA A 232 4.46 5.38 -28.41
CA ALA A 232 3.48 6.42 -28.69
C ALA A 232 3.99 7.83 -28.36
N ALA A 233 4.80 7.97 -27.31
CA ALA A 233 5.42 9.24 -26.93
C ALA A 233 6.69 9.57 -27.74
N GLY A 234 7.30 8.59 -28.39
CA GLY A 234 8.66 8.71 -28.94
C GLY A 234 9.73 8.85 -27.84
N ALA A 235 9.43 8.36 -26.63
CA ALA A 235 10.31 8.48 -25.47
C ALA A 235 11.43 7.44 -25.53
N SER A 236 12.66 7.86 -25.21
CA SER A 236 13.78 6.94 -25.04
C SER A 236 13.54 6.06 -23.79
N PRO A 237 13.57 4.72 -23.91
CA PRO A 237 13.36 3.84 -22.76
C PRO A 237 14.38 4.03 -21.64
N ARG A 238 15.58 4.52 -21.96
CA ARG A 238 16.68 4.77 -20.99
C ARG A 238 16.35 5.88 -20.00
N ASN A 239 15.42 6.74 -20.36
CA ASN A 239 14.98 7.87 -19.54
C ASN A 239 13.76 7.51 -18.69
N LEU A 240 13.23 6.28 -18.78
CA LEU A 240 12.18 5.77 -17.91
C LEU A 240 12.76 4.77 -16.91
N LYS A 241 12.53 5.01 -15.63
CA LYS A 241 12.87 4.11 -14.53
C LYS A 241 11.58 3.67 -13.84
N LEU A 242 11.38 2.36 -13.69
CA LEU A 242 10.21 1.82 -12.99
C LEU A 242 10.61 1.48 -11.55
N GLU A 243 9.82 1.96 -10.61
CA GLU A 243 9.99 1.73 -9.18
C GLU A 243 9.06 0.62 -8.72
N LEU A 244 9.64 -0.36 -8.03
CA LEU A 244 8.93 -1.50 -7.44
C LEU A 244 9.20 -1.52 -5.96
N THR A 245 8.21 -1.83 -5.13
CA THR A 245 8.47 -2.07 -3.70
C THR A 245 8.99 -3.48 -3.47
N GLU A 246 9.73 -3.65 -2.39
CA GLU A 246 10.25 -4.94 -1.93
C GLU A 246 9.16 -6.02 -1.79
N SER A 247 7.99 -5.64 -1.27
CA SER A 247 6.86 -6.54 -1.05
C SER A 247 6.31 -7.17 -2.34
N MET A 248 6.45 -6.49 -3.49
CA MET A 248 6.01 -6.98 -4.79
C MET A 248 6.79 -8.22 -5.24
N LEU A 249 7.98 -8.43 -4.69
CA LEU A 249 8.91 -9.49 -5.07
C LEU A 249 8.69 -10.79 -4.27
N LEU A 250 7.66 -10.89 -3.44
CA LEU A 250 7.40 -12.10 -2.67
C LEU A 250 6.64 -13.16 -3.47
N ASP A 251 5.79 -12.73 -4.42
CA ASP A 251 4.94 -13.61 -5.21
C ASP A 251 5.46 -13.74 -6.66
N ASN A 252 5.58 -14.96 -7.18
CA ASN A 252 5.89 -15.24 -8.60
C ASN A 252 7.15 -14.54 -9.17
N VAL A 253 8.24 -14.53 -8.40
CA VAL A 253 9.52 -13.89 -8.75
C VAL A 253 10.03 -14.22 -10.17
N GLN A 254 9.85 -15.46 -10.65
CA GLN A 254 10.32 -15.84 -12.00
C GLN A 254 9.60 -15.07 -13.11
N GLU A 255 8.29 -14.84 -12.95
CA GLU A 255 7.50 -14.08 -13.92
C GLU A 255 7.92 -12.60 -13.91
N ILE A 256 8.14 -12.05 -12.72
CA ILE A 256 8.61 -10.66 -12.55
C ILE A 256 9.98 -10.49 -13.21
N ILE A 257 10.93 -11.38 -12.94
CA ILE A 257 12.27 -11.36 -13.57
C ILE A 257 12.15 -11.39 -15.10
N ALA A 258 11.28 -12.24 -15.66
CA ALA A 258 11.08 -12.32 -17.10
C ALA A 258 10.58 -10.99 -17.69
N LYS A 259 9.59 -10.35 -17.06
CA LYS A 259 9.06 -9.05 -17.49
C LYS A 259 10.09 -7.94 -17.39
N MET A 260 10.82 -7.86 -16.27
CA MET A 260 11.87 -6.88 -16.08
C MET A 260 13.01 -7.07 -17.09
N THR A 261 13.39 -8.31 -17.39
CA THR A 261 14.44 -8.61 -18.37
C THR A 261 14.01 -8.19 -19.78
N ALA A 262 12.76 -8.43 -20.15
CA ALA A 262 12.20 -8.00 -21.43
C ALA A 262 12.22 -6.47 -21.58
N LEU A 263 11.84 -5.74 -20.53
CA LEU A 263 11.87 -4.27 -20.54
C LEU A 263 13.30 -3.70 -20.48
N LYS A 264 14.20 -4.33 -19.72
CA LYS A 264 15.61 -3.93 -19.64
C LYS A 264 16.34 -4.15 -20.97
N ALA A 265 15.99 -5.19 -21.72
CA ALA A 265 16.49 -5.39 -23.08
C ALA A 265 16.12 -4.25 -24.04
N ARG A 266 15.09 -3.46 -23.71
CA ARG A 266 14.69 -2.25 -24.43
C ARG A 266 15.31 -0.97 -23.86
N GLY A 267 15.94 -1.05 -22.68
CA GLY A 267 16.65 0.04 -22.02
C GLY A 267 15.92 0.65 -20.83
N VAL A 268 14.74 0.13 -20.44
CA VAL A 268 14.02 0.61 -19.24
C VAL A 268 14.82 0.28 -17.99
N GLY A 269 15.00 1.26 -17.11
CA GLY A 269 15.68 1.10 -15.83
C GLY A 269 14.74 0.60 -14.73
N PHE A 270 15.30 -0.05 -13.71
CA PHE A 270 14.55 -0.52 -12.56
C PHE A 270 15.18 -0.07 -11.24
N SER A 271 14.33 0.41 -10.34
CA SER A 271 14.72 0.76 -8.98
C SER A 271 13.87 0.01 -7.98
N LEU A 272 14.51 -0.43 -6.89
CA LEU A 272 13.81 -1.06 -5.77
C LEU A 272 13.57 -0.02 -4.69
N ASP A 273 12.30 0.25 -4.43
CA ASP A 273 11.78 1.24 -3.50
C ASP A 273 11.50 0.62 -2.11
N ASP A 274 11.43 1.48 -1.10
CA ASP A 274 11.20 1.16 0.32
C ASP A 274 12.13 0.06 0.88
N PHE A 275 13.36 -0.05 0.36
CA PHE A 275 14.23 -1.18 0.68
C PHE A 275 14.65 -1.20 2.15
N GLY A 276 14.49 -2.37 2.79
CA GLY A 276 14.84 -2.60 4.19
C GLY A 276 13.63 -2.64 5.13
N THR A 277 12.44 -2.28 4.65
CA THR A 277 11.19 -2.38 5.41
C THR A 277 10.53 -3.76 5.29
N GLY A 278 10.93 -4.56 4.29
CA GLY A 278 10.37 -5.88 3.99
C GLY A 278 11.31 -7.06 4.26
N TYR A 279 10.93 -8.23 3.76
CA TYR A 279 11.71 -9.47 3.83
C TYR A 279 12.35 -9.81 2.48
N SER A 280 13.51 -9.24 2.18
CA SER A 280 14.26 -9.56 0.97
C SER A 280 15.16 -10.76 1.18
N SER A 281 15.02 -11.75 0.30
CA SER A 281 16.13 -12.69 0.11
C SER A 281 17.19 -12.04 -0.75
N LEU A 282 18.40 -11.89 -0.21
CA LEU A 282 19.60 -11.49 -0.98
C LEU A 282 19.79 -12.37 -2.24
N SER A 283 19.33 -13.63 -2.18
CA SER A 283 19.38 -14.54 -3.32
C SER A 283 18.48 -14.11 -4.49
N TYR A 284 17.34 -13.47 -4.22
CA TYR A 284 16.48 -12.90 -5.24
C TYR A 284 17.01 -11.56 -5.74
N LEU A 285 17.50 -10.72 -4.83
CA LEU A 285 18.05 -9.41 -5.18
C LEU A 285 19.16 -9.53 -6.25
N LYS A 286 20.06 -10.51 -6.10
CA LYS A 286 21.13 -10.79 -7.09
C LYS A 286 20.61 -11.18 -8.48
N ARG A 287 19.40 -11.73 -8.59
CA ARG A 287 18.83 -12.22 -9.85
C ARG A 287 17.98 -11.18 -10.56
N LEU A 288 17.54 -10.16 -9.83
CA LEU A 288 16.71 -9.11 -10.39
C LEU A 288 17.57 -8.16 -11.23
N PRO A 289 17.11 -7.76 -12.43
CA PRO A 289 17.86 -6.86 -13.29
C PRO A 289 17.67 -5.41 -12.83
N LEU A 290 18.04 -5.09 -11.59
CA LEU A 290 17.96 -3.77 -10.99
C LEU A 290 19.10 -2.86 -11.47
N ASP A 291 18.89 -1.56 -11.37
CA ASP A 291 19.88 -0.51 -11.60
C ASP A 291 20.13 0.31 -10.34
N GLN A 292 19.13 0.43 -9.47
CA GLN A 292 19.17 1.29 -8.29
C GLN A 292 18.44 0.66 -7.09
N LEU A 293 18.94 0.96 -5.89
CA LEU A 293 18.24 0.77 -4.62
C LEU A 293 17.92 2.13 -4.00
N LYS A 294 16.68 2.31 -3.51
CA LYS A 294 16.27 3.49 -2.74
C LYS A 294 16.24 3.14 -1.26
N ILE A 295 16.92 3.93 -0.44
CA ILE A 295 16.88 3.80 1.03
C ILE A 295 15.60 4.46 1.50
N ASP A 296 14.74 3.67 2.17
CA ASP A 296 13.47 4.14 2.69
C ASP A 296 13.64 5.34 3.64
N GLN A 297 12.70 6.29 3.53
CA GLN A 297 12.71 7.51 4.33
C GLN A 297 12.69 7.26 5.85
N SER A 298 12.17 6.13 6.32
CA SER A 298 12.11 5.80 7.75
C SER A 298 13.51 5.68 8.34
N PHE A 299 14.44 5.04 7.63
CA PHE A 299 15.84 4.94 8.05
C PHE A 299 16.60 6.26 7.91
N VAL A 300 16.20 7.12 6.97
CA VAL A 300 16.83 8.44 6.75
C VAL A 300 16.35 9.47 7.78
N ARG A 301 15.07 9.44 8.14
CA ARG A 301 14.46 10.39 9.07
C ARG A 301 15.14 10.35 10.43
N ASP A 302 15.33 9.14 10.97
CA ASP A 302 15.81 8.92 12.33
C ASP A 302 17.33 8.61 12.37
N LEU A 303 18.01 8.69 11.21
CA LEU A 303 19.44 8.43 10.97
C LEU A 303 20.41 9.06 12.00
N LEU A 304 20.10 10.27 12.49
CA LEU A 304 20.99 11.01 13.40
C LEU A 304 20.80 10.62 14.87
N ASN A 305 19.70 9.96 15.21
CA ASN A 305 19.27 9.73 16.58
C ASN A 305 19.12 8.24 16.92
N ASP A 306 18.97 7.37 15.93
CA ASP A 306 18.90 5.91 16.10
C ASP A 306 20.08 5.21 15.42
N ALA A 307 20.93 4.59 16.24
CA ALA A 307 22.10 3.85 15.76
C ALA A 307 21.72 2.60 14.92
N ASN A 308 20.52 2.05 15.10
CA ASN A 308 20.04 0.95 14.27
C ASN A 308 19.70 1.46 12.86
N ASP A 309 19.01 2.59 12.75
CA ASP A 309 18.65 3.17 11.44
C ASP A 309 19.90 3.60 10.67
N GLU A 310 20.89 4.19 11.35
CA GLU A 310 22.22 4.46 10.76
C GLU A 310 22.91 3.17 10.28
N ALA A 311 22.90 2.11 11.10
CA ALA A 311 23.50 0.84 10.73
C ALA A 311 22.79 0.18 9.54
N ILE A 312 21.47 0.27 9.46
CA ILE A 312 20.66 -0.23 8.34
C ILE A 312 21.00 0.56 7.08
N ALA A 313 20.93 1.89 7.11
CA ALA A 313 21.27 2.74 5.96
C ALA A 313 22.68 2.46 5.43
N ARG A 314 23.69 2.39 6.32
CA ARG A 314 25.07 2.02 5.95
C ARG A 314 25.16 0.65 5.29
N THR A 315 24.41 -0.33 5.80
CA THR A 315 24.38 -1.69 5.25
C THR A 315 23.77 -1.72 3.85
N ILE A 316 22.69 -0.96 3.63
CA ILE A 316 22.04 -0.84 2.31
C ILE A 316 23.01 -0.22 1.30
N VAL A 317 23.73 0.84 1.67
CA VAL A 317 24.75 1.46 0.80
C VAL A 317 25.86 0.45 0.43
N ALA A 318 26.40 -0.26 1.42
CA ALA A 318 27.43 -1.27 1.18
C ALA A 318 26.93 -2.42 0.28
N LEU A 319 25.68 -2.84 0.45
CA LEU A 319 25.03 -3.87 -0.36
C LEU A 319 24.87 -3.41 -1.81
N ALA A 320 24.35 -2.19 -2.03
CA ALA A 320 24.17 -1.62 -3.37
C ALA A 320 25.50 -1.63 -4.13
N HIS A 321 26.57 -1.10 -3.53
CA HIS A 321 27.90 -1.09 -4.13
C HIS A 321 28.44 -2.49 -4.44
N SER A 322 28.21 -3.46 -3.53
CA SER A 322 28.65 -4.85 -3.73
C SER A 322 27.95 -5.54 -4.89
N LEU A 323 26.72 -5.11 -5.21
CA LEU A 323 25.94 -5.62 -6.33
C LEU A 323 26.12 -4.79 -7.61
N GLY A 324 26.91 -3.72 -7.58
CA GLY A 324 27.09 -2.80 -8.70
C GLY A 324 25.84 -1.96 -9.01
N LEU A 325 25.00 -1.70 -8.01
CA LEU A 325 23.77 -0.91 -8.12
C LEU A 325 24.03 0.53 -7.67
N GLU A 326 23.31 1.47 -8.27
CA GLU A 326 23.19 2.83 -7.75
C GLU A 326 22.44 2.82 -6.42
N VAL A 327 22.72 3.78 -5.56
CA VAL A 327 21.99 3.99 -4.31
C VAL A 327 21.53 5.44 -4.20
N ILE A 328 20.27 5.63 -3.86
CA ILE A 328 19.66 6.94 -3.59
C ILE A 328 18.99 6.91 -2.22
N ALA A 329 19.14 7.97 -1.45
CA ALA A 329 18.45 8.11 -0.16
C ALA A 329 17.21 8.98 -0.29
N GLU A 330 16.08 8.51 0.23
CA GLU A 330 14.82 9.24 0.24
C GLU A 330 14.56 9.96 1.55
N GLY A 331 13.68 10.97 1.51
CA GLY A 331 13.30 11.70 2.72
C GLY A 331 14.47 12.47 3.35
N VAL A 332 15.47 12.88 2.55
CA VAL A 332 16.56 13.74 3.05
C VAL A 332 16.01 15.15 3.29
N GLU A 333 15.90 15.55 4.55
CA GLU A 333 15.32 16.84 4.96
C GLU A 333 16.36 17.83 5.49
N THR A 334 17.51 17.34 5.96
CA THR A 334 18.55 18.16 6.59
C THR A 334 19.93 17.93 5.98
N VAL A 335 20.78 18.97 6.04
CA VAL A 335 22.18 18.88 5.62
C VAL A 335 22.94 17.82 6.42
N ALA A 336 22.63 17.68 7.71
CA ALA A 336 23.26 16.68 8.57
C ALA A 336 22.95 15.24 8.13
N GLN A 337 21.70 14.94 7.74
CA GLN A 337 21.34 13.62 7.16
C GLN A 337 22.13 13.35 5.88
N ARG A 338 22.18 14.34 4.97
CA ARG A 338 22.97 14.24 3.72
C ARG A 338 24.44 13.94 4.01
N ASP A 339 25.05 14.64 4.96
CA ASP A 339 26.48 14.50 5.25
C ASP A 339 26.83 13.13 5.85
N VAL A 340 25.96 12.58 6.71
CA VAL A 340 26.12 11.20 7.23
C VAL A 340 26.00 10.18 6.10
N LEU A 341 24.97 10.31 5.25
CA LEU A 341 24.78 9.44 4.08
C LEU A 341 25.97 9.50 3.11
N ALA A 342 26.51 10.71 2.86
CA ALA A 342 27.72 10.92 2.07
C ALA A 342 28.94 10.24 2.68
N GLY A 343 29.08 10.27 4.01
CA GLY A 343 30.11 9.56 4.76
C GLY A 343 30.02 8.03 4.63
N HIS A 344 28.84 7.49 4.32
CA HIS A 344 28.65 6.07 4.01
C HIS A 344 28.83 5.74 2.52
N GLY A 345 28.98 6.76 1.66
CA GLY A 345 29.16 6.60 0.22
C GLY A 345 27.87 6.72 -0.60
N CYS A 346 26.75 7.14 -0.01
CA CYS A 346 25.54 7.48 -0.76
C CYS A 346 25.63 8.92 -1.28
N HIS A 347 25.51 9.09 -2.60
CA HIS A 347 25.76 10.36 -3.29
C HIS A 347 24.63 10.80 -4.23
N ALA A 348 23.48 10.14 -4.15
CA ALA A 348 22.24 10.56 -4.77
C ALA A 348 21.18 10.74 -3.69
N TYR A 349 20.39 11.79 -3.79
CA TYR A 349 19.43 12.17 -2.76
C TYR A 349 18.10 12.62 -3.35
N GLN A 350 17.05 12.34 -2.61
CA GLN A 350 15.71 12.86 -2.83
C GLN A 350 15.10 13.27 -1.50
N GLY A 351 14.49 14.45 -1.43
CA GLY A 351 13.84 14.90 -0.20
C GLY A 351 13.64 16.40 -0.12
N TYR A 352 12.99 16.83 0.97
CA TYR A 352 12.58 18.23 1.17
C TYR A 352 13.73 19.19 1.42
N LEU A 353 14.93 18.69 1.70
CA LEU A 353 16.14 19.51 1.70
C LEU A 353 16.33 20.22 0.35
N PHE A 354 15.99 19.54 -0.75
CA PHE A 354 16.19 20.02 -2.12
C PHE A 354 14.92 20.62 -2.69
N SER A 355 13.82 19.86 -2.66
CA SER A 355 12.52 20.36 -3.06
C SER A 355 11.39 19.42 -2.60
N ARG A 356 10.21 20.01 -2.37
CA ARG A 356 8.95 19.26 -2.31
C ARG A 356 8.53 18.83 -3.72
N PRO A 357 7.66 17.83 -3.87
CA PRO A 357 7.05 17.51 -5.16
C PRO A 357 6.35 18.75 -5.75
N LEU A 358 6.70 19.07 -7.00
CA LEU A 358 6.21 20.26 -7.70
C LEU A 358 5.25 19.87 -8.84
N PRO A 359 4.15 20.60 -9.06
CA PRO A 359 3.38 20.47 -10.29
C PRO A 359 4.25 20.77 -11.52
N LEU A 360 3.87 20.23 -12.68
CA LEU A 360 4.67 20.29 -13.92
C LEU A 360 5.30 21.67 -14.19
N ALA A 361 4.50 22.73 -14.27
CA ALA A 361 4.99 24.07 -14.60
C ALA A 361 6.03 24.60 -13.59
N ALA A 362 5.84 24.31 -12.30
CA ALA A 362 6.79 24.70 -11.27
C ALA A 362 8.06 23.84 -11.31
N PHE A 363 7.93 22.56 -11.68
CA PHE A 363 9.08 21.67 -11.88
C PHE A 363 9.90 22.09 -13.10
N GLU A 364 9.28 22.45 -14.23
CA GLU A 364 10.03 22.93 -15.40
C GLU A 364 10.78 24.23 -15.11
N ALA A 365 10.18 25.17 -14.36
CA ALA A 365 10.89 26.35 -13.89
C ALA A 365 12.00 26.02 -12.86
N PHE A 366 11.92 24.88 -12.18
CA PHE A 366 12.99 24.37 -11.32
C PHE A 366 14.12 23.77 -12.16
N LEU A 367 13.79 22.99 -13.20
CA LEU A 367 14.74 22.44 -14.17
C LEU A 367 15.55 23.54 -14.85
N ASP A 368 14.91 24.62 -15.32
CA ASP A 368 15.60 25.67 -16.06
C ASP A 368 16.59 26.51 -15.20
N ARG A 369 16.53 26.37 -13.87
CA ARG A 369 17.41 27.08 -12.92
C ARG A 369 18.64 26.27 -12.48
N HIS A 370 18.67 24.97 -12.78
CA HIS A 370 19.73 24.04 -12.39
C HIS A 370 20.37 23.44 -13.65
#